data_AF-A0A8H2LFV2-F1
#
_entry.id   AF-A0A8H2LFV2-F1
#
_cell.length_a   1.000
_cell.length_b   1.000
_cell.length_c   1.000
_cell.angle_alpha   90.00
_cell.angle_beta   90.00
_cell.angle_gamma   90.00
#
_symmetry.space_group_name_H-M   'P 1'
#
loop_
_entity.id
_entity.type
_entity.pdbx_description
1 polymer ?
#
loop_
_entity_poly.entity_id
_entity_poly.type
_entity_poly.pdbx_seq_one_letter_code
_entity_poly.pdbx_strand_id
1 'polypeptide(L)'
;MHLNHTFKATVVWTLKEGESTSKPRTFSRNHSVHISDSKPDLSVSAAKAFRGDDSCYNPEDLLLSALVSCHMMSYLYVCAQNGIEVIHYTDNAEAFLKVNPSGSGFFNRAILKPLVTITEASKKDLAIQLHEKAHHLCFIANSCNFPIEIQPEIVVNTL
;
A
#
# COMPACT_ATOMS: atom_id res chain seq x y z
N MET A 1 -22.84 3.75 -10.98
CA MET A 1 -22.84 2.27 -10.99
C MET A 1 -22.76 1.81 -9.54
N HIS A 2 -23.68 0.96 -9.09
CA HIS A 2 -23.56 0.29 -7.79
C HIS A 2 -22.93 -1.08 -8.03
N LEU A 3 -21.77 -1.34 -7.44
CA LEU A 3 -21.08 -2.61 -7.52
C LEU A 3 -20.78 -3.09 -6.10
N ASN A 4 -21.24 -4.29 -5.77
CA ASN A 4 -20.83 -5.00 -4.57
C ASN A 4 -19.97 -6.18 -5.02
N HIS A 5 -18.74 -6.24 -4.55
CA HIS A 5 -17.80 -7.30 -4.89
C HIS A 5 -17.12 -7.84 -3.63
N THR A 6 -16.81 -9.13 -3.61
CA THR A 6 -16.16 -9.80 -2.48
C THR A 6 -14.76 -10.26 -2.87
N PHE A 7 -13.76 -9.75 -2.18
CA PHE A 7 -12.38 -10.22 -2.27
C PHE A 7 -12.16 -11.36 -1.26
N LYS A 8 -11.38 -12.37 -1.63
CA LYS A 8 -11.05 -13.53 -0.78
C LYS A 8 -9.53 -13.69 -0.68
N ALA A 9 -9.07 -14.23 0.44
CA ALA A 9 -7.69 -14.64 0.66
C ALA A 9 -7.68 -15.85 1.61
N THR A 10 -6.68 -16.71 1.47
CA THR A 10 -6.43 -17.84 2.38
C THR A 10 -4.99 -17.79 2.85
N VAL A 11 -4.78 -17.88 4.17
CA VAL A 11 -3.46 -17.91 4.77
C VAL A 11 -3.14 -19.34 5.16
N VAL A 12 -1.97 -19.83 4.76
CA VAL A 12 -1.50 -21.18 5.11
C VAL A 12 -0.17 -21.08 5.85
N TRP A 13 -0.18 -21.51 7.10
CA TRP A 13 1.01 -21.67 7.93
C TRP A 13 1.05 -23.09 8.47
N THR A 14 2.25 -23.68 8.58
CA THR A 14 2.42 -25.06 9.03
C THR A 14 3.62 -25.16 9.96
N LEU A 15 3.41 -25.82 11.10
CA LEU A 15 4.45 -26.10 12.07
C LEU A 15 5.46 -27.09 11.48
N LYS A 16 6.76 -26.76 11.51
CA LYS A 16 7.81 -27.66 11.06
C LYS A 16 8.31 -28.57 12.19
N GLU A 17 8.99 -29.65 11.83
CA GLU A 17 9.61 -30.54 12.82
C GLU A 17 10.58 -29.77 13.72
N GLY A 18 10.49 -30.01 15.03
CA GLY A 18 11.30 -29.31 16.05
C GLY A 18 10.80 -27.91 16.44
N GLU A 19 9.79 -27.36 15.75
CA GLU A 19 9.16 -26.11 16.12
C GLU A 19 8.07 -26.31 17.18
N SER A 20 7.69 -25.22 17.87
CA SER A 20 6.53 -25.22 18.76
C SER A 20 5.94 -23.82 18.89
N THR A 21 4.62 -23.71 18.84
CA THR A 21 3.89 -22.47 19.14
C THR A 21 3.75 -22.21 20.64
N SER A 22 3.98 -23.21 21.50
CA SER A 22 4.01 -23.03 22.96
C SER A 22 5.24 -22.24 23.44
N LYS A 23 6.23 -22.04 22.56
CA LYS A 23 7.45 -21.28 22.81
C LYS A 23 7.61 -20.21 21.72
N PRO A 24 7.39 -18.90 22.02
CA PRO A 24 7.30 -17.83 21.02
C PRO A 24 8.52 -17.62 20.09
N ARG A 25 9.65 -18.25 20.40
CA ARG A 25 10.92 -18.08 19.69
C ARG A 25 11.30 -19.27 18.81
N THR A 26 10.50 -20.33 18.80
CA THR A 26 10.91 -21.61 18.19
C THR A 26 10.15 -21.96 16.92
N PHE A 27 9.18 -21.15 16.49
CA PHE A 27 8.45 -21.38 15.26
C PHE A 27 8.77 -20.30 14.21
N SER A 28 8.78 -20.70 12.94
CA SER A 28 8.92 -19.78 11.82
C SER A 28 7.66 -18.94 11.64
N ARG A 29 7.84 -17.67 11.26
CA ARG A 29 6.74 -16.75 10.92
C ARG A 29 6.41 -16.79 9.43
N ASN A 30 7.17 -17.53 8.64
CA ASN A 30 6.98 -17.63 7.19
C ASN A 30 5.72 -18.44 6.89
N HIS A 31 4.91 -17.94 5.98
CA HIS A 31 3.64 -18.52 5.55
C HIS A 31 3.34 -18.09 4.11
N SER A 32 2.33 -18.70 3.49
CA SER A 32 1.82 -18.26 2.20
C SER A 32 0.45 -17.60 2.33
N VAL A 33 0.19 -16.64 1.44
CA VAL A 33 -1.15 -16.06 1.24
C VAL A 33 -1.60 -16.33 -0.19
N HIS A 34 -2.66 -17.11 -0.32
CA HIS A 34 -3.31 -17.45 -1.57
C HIS A 34 -4.48 -16.48 -1.84
N ILE A 35 -4.54 -15.90 -3.03
CA ILE A 35 -5.61 -14.97 -3.44
C ILE A 35 -6.56 -15.62 -4.44
N SER A 36 -6.02 -16.29 -5.47
CA SER A 36 -6.77 -17.01 -6.49
C SER A 36 -5.84 -17.91 -7.30
N ASP A 37 -6.39 -18.95 -7.95
CA ASP A 37 -5.63 -19.88 -8.82
C ASP A 37 -4.90 -19.19 -9.99
N SER A 38 -5.35 -17.98 -10.35
CA SER A 38 -4.76 -17.19 -11.44
C SER A 38 -3.57 -16.33 -11.00
N LYS A 39 -3.16 -16.36 -9.73
CA LYS A 39 -2.08 -15.55 -9.18
C LYS A 39 -1.12 -16.44 -8.38
N PRO A 40 0.20 -16.17 -8.42
CA PRO A 40 1.13 -16.85 -7.53
C PRO A 40 0.81 -16.50 -6.08
N ASP A 41 1.07 -17.46 -5.19
CA ASP A 41 0.99 -17.23 -3.75
C ASP A 41 2.01 -16.19 -3.31
N LEU A 42 1.61 -15.34 -2.36
CA LEU A 42 2.53 -14.41 -1.71
C LEU A 42 3.33 -15.17 -0.65
N SER A 43 4.65 -15.04 -0.69
CA SER A 43 5.52 -15.46 0.42
C SER A 43 5.57 -14.35 1.45
N VAL A 44 5.05 -14.63 2.65
CA VAL A 44 4.84 -13.63 3.70
C VAL A 44 5.49 -14.08 5.01
N SER A 45 6.00 -13.13 5.78
CA SER A 45 6.48 -13.31 7.14
C SER A 45 6.06 -12.11 8.00
N ALA A 46 6.34 -12.13 9.30
CA ALA A 46 6.37 -10.88 10.06
C ALA A 46 7.48 -9.95 9.54
N ALA A 47 7.39 -8.65 9.83
CA ALA A 47 8.51 -7.74 9.58
C ALA A 47 9.76 -8.13 10.39
N LYS A 48 10.95 -7.73 9.92
CA LYS A 48 12.24 -7.97 10.60
C LYS A 48 12.27 -7.45 12.04
N ALA A 49 11.64 -6.28 12.30
CA ALA A 49 11.46 -5.72 13.63
C ALA A 49 10.71 -6.68 14.60
N PHE A 50 9.93 -7.59 14.04
CA PHE A 50 9.16 -8.62 14.74
C PHE A 50 9.70 -10.04 14.52
N ARG A 51 11.00 -10.15 14.18
CA ARG A 51 11.76 -11.40 14.00
C ARG A 51 11.26 -12.27 12.85
N GLY A 52 10.75 -11.66 11.80
CA GLY A 52 10.48 -12.38 10.57
C GLY A 52 11.64 -12.39 9.59
N ASP A 53 11.43 -13.07 8.48
CA ASP A 53 12.32 -13.20 7.34
C ASP A 53 12.21 -11.98 6.42
N ASP A 54 13.31 -11.22 6.31
CA ASP A 54 13.44 -9.98 5.54
C ASP A 54 13.37 -10.22 4.01
N SER A 55 13.46 -11.48 3.56
CA SER A 55 13.31 -11.86 2.15
C SER A 55 11.84 -12.04 1.73
N CYS A 56 10.91 -12.08 2.69
CA CYS A 56 9.48 -12.18 2.44
C CYS A 56 8.82 -10.80 2.57
N TYR A 57 7.66 -10.62 1.92
CA TYR A 57 6.79 -9.50 2.26
C TYR A 57 6.29 -9.65 3.71
N ASN A 58 5.87 -8.55 4.31
CA ASN A 58 5.13 -8.57 5.57
C ASN A 58 3.78 -7.83 5.44
N PRO A 59 2.83 -8.06 6.37
CA PRO A 59 1.51 -7.42 6.30
C PRO A 59 1.57 -5.88 6.24
N GLU A 60 2.56 -5.27 6.90
CA GLU A 60 2.78 -3.83 6.90
C GLU A 60 3.18 -3.31 5.50
N ASP A 61 4.10 -3.99 4.82
CA ASP A 61 4.48 -3.69 3.43
C ASP A 61 3.29 -3.88 2.48
N LEU A 62 2.51 -4.95 2.68
CA LEU A 62 1.35 -5.26 1.84
C LEU A 62 0.25 -4.20 2.00
N LEU A 63 0.02 -3.69 3.22
CA LEU A 63 -0.93 -2.59 3.43
C LEU A 63 -0.46 -1.30 2.75
N LEU A 64 0.81 -0.91 2.95
CA LEU A 64 1.35 0.31 2.35
C LEU A 64 1.34 0.22 0.82
N SER A 65 1.71 -0.92 0.25
CA SER A 65 1.67 -1.13 -1.21
C SER A 65 0.26 -1.05 -1.78
N ALA A 66 -0.74 -1.62 -1.10
CA ALA A 66 -2.13 -1.51 -1.51
C ALA A 66 -2.63 -0.06 -1.46
N LEU A 67 -2.25 0.70 -0.42
CA LEU A 67 -2.63 2.10 -0.27
C LEU A 67 -2.04 2.97 -1.39
N VAL A 68 -0.73 2.89 -1.61
CA VAL A 68 0.00 3.66 -2.64
C VAL A 68 -0.55 3.34 -4.03
N SER A 69 -0.71 2.05 -4.35
CA SER A 69 -1.21 1.60 -5.65
C SER A 69 -2.64 2.06 -5.90
N CYS A 70 -3.52 1.94 -4.90
CA CYS A 70 -4.91 2.38 -5.03
C CYS A 70 -5.02 3.89 -5.24
N HIS A 71 -4.24 4.69 -4.49
CA HIS A 71 -4.22 6.13 -4.67
C HIS A 71 -3.70 6.54 -6.06
N MET A 72 -2.61 5.91 -6.54
CA MET A 72 -2.10 6.12 -7.90
C MET A 72 -3.18 5.85 -8.96
N MET A 73 -3.89 4.71 -8.88
CA MET A 73 -4.95 4.38 -9.84
C MET A 73 -6.09 5.41 -9.82
N SER A 74 -6.53 5.84 -8.63
CA SER A 74 -7.53 6.90 -8.49
C SER A 74 -7.04 8.24 -9.07
N TYR A 75 -5.76 8.56 -8.88
CA TYR A 75 -5.13 9.77 -9.42
C TYR A 75 -5.08 9.76 -10.94
N LEU A 76 -4.57 8.68 -11.54
CA LEU A 76 -4.53 8.52 -13.00
C LEU A 76 -5.93 8.62 -13.61
N TYR A 77 -6.94 8.04 -12.95
CA TYR A 77 -8.33 8.15 -13.38
C TYR A 77 -8.82 9.61 -13.41
N VAL A 78 -8.59 10.38 -12.34
CA VAL A 78 -9.04 11.80 -12.33
C VAL A 78 -8.23 12.69 -13.26
N CYS A 79 -6.94 12.42 -13.47
CA CYS A 79 -6.14 13.09 -14.50
C CYS A 79 -6.73 12.86 -15.89
N ALA A 80 -7.07 11.60 -16.23
CA ALA A 80 -7.69 11.27 -17.51
C ALA A 80 -9.04 11.99 -17.72
N GLN A 81 -9.89 12.08 -16.69
CA GLN A 81 -11.16 12.82 -16.74
C GLN A 81 -10.98 14.33 -16.98
N ASN A 82 -9.80 14.89 -16.65
CA ASN A 82 -9.48 16.30 -16.86
C ASN A 82 -8.51 16.51 -18.03
N GLY A 83 -8.28 15.49 -18.86
CA GLY A 83 -7.37 15.56 -20.00
C GLY A 83 -5.92 15.87 -19.62
N ILE A 84 -5.45 15.47 -18.44
CA ILE A 84 -4.04 15.58 -18.04
C ILE A 84 -3.33 14.28 -18.41
N GLU A 85 -2.36 14.38 -19.30
CA GLU A 85 -1.50 13.25 -19.66
C GLU A 85 -0.35 13.12 -18.66
N VAL A 86 -0.39 12.04 -17.87
CA VAL A 86 0.69 11.64 -16.95
C VAL A 86 1.57 10.62 -17.67
N ILE A 87 2.87 10.93 -17.78
CA ILE A 87 3.85 10.07 -18.46
C ILE A 87 4.77 9.31 -17.49
N HIS A 88 4.83 9.75 -16.23
CA HIS A 88 5.58 9.07 -15.19
C HIS A 88 4.94 9.31 -13.82
N TYR A 89 4.96 8.27 -12.97
CA TYR A 89 4.49 8.33 -11.59
C TYR A 89 5.39 7.45 -10.73
N THR A 90 5.92 8.02 -9.66
CA THR A 90 6.57 7.28 -8.57
C THR A 90 6.04 7.78 -7.25
N ASP A 91 6.01 6.94 -6.22
CA ASP A 91 5.59 7.36 -4.88
C ASP A 91 6.52 6.73 -3.84
N ASN A 92 7.28 7.57 -3.15
CA ASN A 92 8.20 7.18 -2.08
C ASN A 92 7.50 7.29 -0.71
N ALA A 93 6.39 6.55 -0.57
CA ALA A 93 5.54 6.63 0.60
C ALA A 93 6.18 6.03 1.86
N GLU A 94 5.74 6.54 3.01
CA GLU A 94 6.13 6.06 4.34
C GLU A 94 4.89 5.83 5.20
N ALA A 95 4.86 4.74 5.96
CA ALA A 95 3.85 4.51 6.97
C ALA A 95 4.50 4.21 8.32
N PHE A 96 3.88 4.71 9.38
CA PHE A 96 4.48 4.74 10.71
C PHE A 96 3.69 3.84 11.64
N LEU A 97 4.31 2.74 12.07
CA LEU A 97 3.74 1.79 13.01
C LEU A 97 4.10 2.19 14.44
N LYS A 98 3.10 2.29 15.31
CA LYS A 98 3.30 2.46 16.76
C LYS A 98 3.02 1.13 17.46
N VAL A 99 3.97 0.70 18.28
CA VAL A 99 3.84 -0.50 19.13
C VAL A 99 3.73 -0.07 20.60
N ASN A 100 2.72 -0.59 21.28
CA ASN A 100 2.47 -0.34 22.70
C ASN A 100 3.28 -1.32 23.57
N PRO A 101 3.52 -0.99 24.85
CA PRO A 101 4.22 -1.89 25.78
C PRO A 101 3.57 -3.28 25.94
N SER A 102 2.25 -3.39 25.70
CA SER A 102 1.51 -4.65 25.70
C SER A 102 1.82 -5.57 24.52
N GLY A 103 2.54 -5.08 23.51
CA GLY A 103 2.80 -5.78 22.25
C GLY A 103 1.74 -5.56 21.17
N SER A 104 0.64 -4.86 21.46
CA SER A 104 -0.30 -4.42 20.42
C SER A 104 0.24 -3.21 19.65
N GLY A 105 -0.34 -2.88 18.50
CA GLY A 105 0.08 -1.72 17.71
C GLY A 105 -0.91 -1.34 16.63
N PHE A 106 -0.63 -0.24 15.94
CA PHE A 106 -1.40 0.24 14.80
C PHE A 106 -0.56 1.23 13.98
N PHE A 107 -0.87 1.37 12.69
CA PHE A 107 -0.34 2.47 11.90
C PHE A 107 -0.96 3.78 12.40
N ASN A 108 -0.14 4.74 12.83
CA ASN A 108 -0.66 6.01 13.34
C ASN A 108 -0.75 7.10 12.27
N ARG A 109 0.01 6.98 11.17
CA ARG A 109 -0.09 7.84 9.98
C ARG A 109 0.62 7.21 8.78
N ALA A 110 0.29 7.69 7.59
CA ALA A 110 1.08 7.50 6.37
C ALA A 110 1.29 8.83 5.64
N ILE A 111 2.40 8.95 4.92
CA ILE A 111 2.68 10.03 3.97
C ILE A 111 2.88 9.39 2.60
N LEU A 112 2.06 9.79 1.63
CA LEU A 112 2.29 9.53 0.22
C LEU A 112 3.10 10.69 -0.36
N LYS A 113 4.12 10.38 -1.17
CA LYS A 113 4.99 11.37 -1.83
C LYS A 113 4.99 11.16 -3.36
N PRO A 114 3.85 11.36 -4.04
CA PRO A 114 3.78 11.21 -5.50
C PRO A 114 4.70 12.21 -6.20
N LEU A 115 5.60 11.72 -7.03
CA LEU A 115 6.31 12.50 -8.03
C LEU A 115 5.73 12.14 -9.39
N VAL A 116 5.07 13.12 -10.01
CA VAL A 116 4.30 12.93 -11.24
C VAL A 116 4.89 13.78 -12.35
N THR A 117 5.17 13.18 -13.51
CA THR A 117 5.55 13.92 -14.71
C THR A 117 4.37 14.03 -15.66
N ILE A 118 4.05 15.26 -16.07
CA ILE A 118 2.98 15.58 -17.04
C ILE A 118 3.55 16.27 -18.29
N THR A 119 2.80 16.28 -19.38
CA THR A 119 3.23 16.92 -20.65
C THR A 119 2.89 18.41 -20.74
N GLU A 120 1.84 18.89 -20.07
CA GLU A 120 1.34 20.26 -20.22
C GLU A 120 1.59 21.14 -18.98
N ALA A 121 2.47 22.14 -19.11
CA ALA A 121 2.80 23.05 -18.01
C ALA A 121 1.58 23.81 -17.44
N SER A 122 0.65 24.20 -18.31
CA SER A 122 -0.57 24.95 -17.93
C SER A 122 -1.50 24.17 -17.01
N LYS A 123 -1.37 22.84 -16.93
CA LYS A 123 -2.21 21.98 -16.09
C LYS A 123 -1.55 21.60 -14.76
N LYS A 124 -0.36 22.12 -14.46
CA LYS A 124 0.40 21.77 -13.24
C LYS A 124 -0.39 21.99 -11.96
N ASP A 125 -1.02 23.16 -11.78
CA ASP A 125 -1.77 23.47 -10.56
C ASP A 125 -3.00 22.56 -10.39
N LEU A 126 -3.69 22.28 -11.49
CA LEU A 126 -4.81 21.33 -11.49
C LEU A 126 -4.32 19.91 -11.15
N ALA A 127 -3.19 19.48 -11.72
CA ALA A 127 -2.60 18.17 -11.44
C ALA A 127 -2.24 18.00 -9.95
N ILE A 128 -1.81 19.08 -9.27
CA ILE A 128 -1.60 19.09 -7.81
C ILE A 128 -2.93 18.89 -7.08
N GLN A 129 -3.95 19.70 -7.41
CA GLN A 129 -5.26 19.68 -6.74
C GLN A 129 -5.99 18.34 -6.88
N LEU A 130 -5.79 17.64 -8.00
CA LEU A 130 -6.46 16.37 -8.26
C LEU A 130 -6.05 15.24 -7.29
N HIS A 131 -4.95 15.36 -6.56
CA HIS A 131 -4.59 14.40 -5.51
C HIS A 131 -5.63 14.34 -4.38
N GLU A 132 -6.25 15.47 -4.01
CA GLU A 132 -7.31 15.48 -3.00
C GLU A 132 -8.54 14.68 -3.49
N LYS A 133 -8.95 14.90 -4.75
CA LYS A 133 -10.04 14.13 -5.35
C LYS A 133 -9.68 12.64 -5.46
N ALA A 134 -8.43 12.33 -5.83
CA ALA A 134 -7.95 10.96 -5.88
C ALA A 134 -8.00 10.27 -4.52
N HIS A 135 -7.61 10.98 -3.45
CA HIS A 135 -7.70 10.49 -2.08
C HIS A 135 -9.12 10.07 -1.69
N HIS A 136 -10.11 10.91 -1.98
CA HIS A 136 -11.51 10.60 -1.69
C HIS A 136 -12.07 9.44 -2.51
N LEU A 137 -11.53 9.20 -3.71
CA LEU A 137 -11.91 8.06 -4.55
C LEU A 137 -11.17 6.77 -4.20
N CYS A 138 -10.06 6.85 -3.45
CA CYS A 138 -9.21 5.71 -3.13
C CYS A 138 -9.92 4.78 -2.12
N PHE A 139 -10.30 3.59 -2.57
CA PHE A 139 -11.01 2.62 -1.72
C PHE A 139 -10.18 2.20 -0.51
N ILE A 140 -8.86 2.04 -0.66
CA ILE A 140 -7.98 1.64 0.44
C ILE A 140 -7.82 2.78 1.45
N ALA A 141 -7.63 4.03 1.00
CA ALA A 141 -7.57 5.18 1.91
C ALA A 141 -8.87 5.30 2.74
N ASN A 142 -10.02 5.15 2.09
CA ASN A 142 -11.35 5.14 2.75
C ASN A 142 -11.57 3.95 3.69
N SER A 143 -10.71 2.93 3.63
CA SER A 143 -10.76 1.75 4.51
C SER A 143 -9.75 1.83 5.66
N CYS A 144 -8.85 2.81 5.66
CA CYS A 144 -7.88 3.03 6.72
C CYS A 144 -8.48 3.89 7.84
N ASN A 145 -8.05 3.64 9.08
CA ASN A 145 -8.50 4.39 10.28
C ASN A 145 -7.42 5.33 10.84
N PHE A 146 -6.42 5.67 10.02
CA PHE A 146 -5.31 6.55 10.38
C PHE A 146 -5.15 7.65 9.33
N PRO A 147 -4.64 8.83 9.71
CA PRO A 147 -4.42 9.94 8.79
C PRO A 147 -3.44 9.56 7.69
N ILE A 148 -3.78 9.92 6.45
CA ILE A 148 -2.95 9.75 5.27
C ILE A 148 -2.73 11.14 4.68
N GLU A 149 -1.49 11.61 4.72
CA GLU A 149 -1.06 12.87 4.12
C GLU A 149 -0.56 12.62 2.70
N ILE A 150 -0.81 13.56 1.79
CA ILE A 150 -0.32 13.49 0.41
C ILE A 150 0.52 14.73 0.15
N GLN A 151 1.78 14.51 -0.22
CA GLN A 151 2.77 15.54 -0.51
C GLN A 151 3.22 15.40 -1.97
N PRO A 152 2.41 15.86 -2.94
CA PRO A 152 2.70 15.62 -4.34
C PRO A 152 3.67 16.66 -4.90
N GLU A 153 4.52 16.21 -5.83
CA GLU A 153 5.36 17.04 -6.67
C GLU A 153 5.02 16.78 -8.14
N ILE A 154 4.76 17.86 -8.89
CA ILE A 154 4.47 17.78 -10.33
C ILE A 154 5.63 18.39 -11.12
N VAL A 155 6.25 17.56 -11.95
CA VAL A 155 7.26 17.92 -12.94
C VAL A 155 6.60 17.99 -14.31
N VAL A 156 7.02 18.96 -15.12
CA VAL A 156 6.58 19.07 -16.51
C VAL A 156 7.71 18.54 -17.38
N ASN A 157 7.39 17.64 -18.30
CA ASN A 157 8.35 17.17 -19.28
C ASN A 157 8.76 18.33 -20.19
N THR A 158 9.91 18.92 -19.93
CA THR A 158 10.58 19.83 -20.85
C THR A 158 11.28 18.97 -21.88
N LEU A 159 10.66 18.82 -23.06
CA LEU A 159 11.37 18.35 -24.25
C LEU A 159 12.58 19.24 -24.54
#